data_AF-A0A9W8Y573-F1
#
_entry.id   AF-A0A9W8Y573-F1
#
_cell.length_a   1.000
_cell.length_b   1.000
_cell.length_c   1.000
_cell.angle_alpha   90.00
_cell.angle_beta   90.00
_cell.angle_gamma   90.00
#
_symmetry.space_group_name_H-M   'P 1'
#
loop_
_entity.id
_entity.type
_entity.pdbx_description
1 polymer ?
#
loop_
_entity_poly.entity_id
_entity_poly.type
_entity_poly.pdbx_seq_one_letter_code
_entity_poly.pdbx_strand_id
1 'polypeptide(L)'
;MTLDLPPCGPVPQVAYEKVLNRLRKAWLCRARDATAADPTIHPSSPSLMSICTLVNDVVPYQNGTWPAEPKRGTKADKRSRGEQILEYEYAWAKYFEREADTLVKRAGMSRQDREKLEFNVRLLPVPKELKIVIPRGPARYELHQMWIEWQAKKRGPLELEDEDDDEADWVDVGVENDEQALLDSNDEQA
;
A
#
# COMPACT_ATOMS: atom_id res chain seq x y z
N MET A 1 -20.76 11.43 -6.12
CA MET A 1 -19.55 10.75 -5.60
C MET A 1 -18.54 10.70 -6.72
N THR A 2 -17.52 11.56 -6.69
CA THR A 2 -16.35 11.42 -7.54
C THR A 2 -15.61 10.15 -7.10
N LEU A 3 -15.43 9.18 -7.98
CA LEU A 3 -14.60 8.02 -7.68
C LEU A 3 -13.18 8.53 -7.46
N ASP A 4 -12.61 8.33 -6.26
CA ASP A 4 -11.19 8.58 -5.98
C ASP A 4 -10.36 7.54 -6.74
N LEU A 5 -10.11 7.85 -8.02
CA LEU A 5 -9.36 6.99 -8.94
C LEU A 5 -7.86 7.08 -8.69
N PRO A 6 -7.12 5.98 -8.86
CA PRO A 6 -5.66 6.01 -8.81
C PRO A 6 -5.10 6.94 -9.90
N PRO A 7 -3.99 7.65 -9.63
CA PRO A 7 -3.34 8.54 -10.58
C PRO A 7 -2.52 7.73 -11.59
N CYS A 8 -3.24 6.95 -12.39
CA CYS A 8 -2.74 6.15 -13.47
C CYS A 8 -3.50 6.47 -14.77
N GLY A 9 -2.99 6.01 -15.90
CA GLY A 9 -3.66 6.20 -17.19
C GLY A 9 -5.05 5.55 -17.23
N PRO A 10 -5.87 5.88 -18.25
CA PRO A 10 -7.26 5.46 -18.33
C PRO A 10 -7.45 3.94 -18.40
N VAL A 11 -6.49 3.21 -19.00
CA VAL A 11 -6.55 1.75 -19.10
C VAL A 11 -6.43 1.08 -17.72
N PRO A 12 -5.38 1.34 -16.91
CA PRO A 12 -5.33 0.87 -15.54
C PRO A 12 -6.49 1.34 -14.65
N GLN A 13 -7.03 2.55 -14.87
CA GLN A 13 -8.18 3.04 -14.10
C GLN A 13 -9.45 2.23 -14.36
N VAL A 14 -9.78 1.92 -15.63
CA VAL A 14 -10.94 1.07 -15.96
C VAL A 14 -10.78 -0.33 -15.35
N ALA A 15 -9.57 -0.88 -15.36
CA ALA A 15 -9.28 -2.15 -14.71
C ALA A 15 -9.50 -2.10 -13.19
N TYR A 16 -9.02 -1.04 -12.53
CA TYR A 16 -9.23 -0.81 -11.10
C TYR A 16 -10.71 -0.79 -10.73
N GLU A 17 -11.53 -0.04 -11.46
CA GLU A 17 -12.98 0.05 -11.21
C GLU A 17 -13.67 -1.30 -11.34
N LYS A 18 -13.32 -2.09 -12.36
CA LYS A 18 -13.86 -3.44 -12.53
C LYS A 18 -13.50 -4.36 -11.38
N VAL A 19 -12.25 -4.34 -10.91
CA VAL A 19 -11.81 -5.14 -9.76
C VAL A 19 -12.51 -4.70 -8.48
N LEU A 20 -12.62 -3.39 -8.23
CA LEU A 20 -13.40 -2.86 -7.10
C LEU A 20 -14.86 -3.33 -7.13
N ASN A 21 -15.51 -3.28 -8.29
CA ASN A 21 -16.89 -3.73 -8.44
C ASN A 21 -17.02 -5.23 -8.13
N ARG A 22 -16.05 -6.05 -8.55
CA ARG A 22 -16.01 -7.48 -8.21
C ARG A 22 -15.82 -7.71 -6.71
N LEU A 23 -14.88 -7.01 -6.08
CA LEU A 23 -14.63 -7.07 -4.64
C LEU A 23 -15.89 -6.68 -3.84
N ARG A 24 -16.54 -5.57 -4.22
CA ARG A 24 -17.78 -5.11 -3.57
C ARG A 24 -18.90 -6.13 -3.74
N LYS A 25 -19.08 -6.68 -4.94
CA LYS A 25 -20.09 -7.72 -5.19
C LYS A 25 -19.82 -8.97 -4.36
N ALA A 26 -18.58 -9.45 -4.31
CA ALA A 26 -18.19 -10.60 -3.52
C ALA A 26 -18.41 -10.39 -2.01
N TRP A 27 -18.06 -9.20 -1.50
CA TRP A 27 -18.31 -8.82 -0.11
C TRP A 27 -19.81 -8.82 0.20
N LEU A 28 -20.64 -8.19 -0.63
CA LEU A 28 -22.10 -8.12 -0.45
C LEU A 28 -22.76 -9.51 -0.49
N CYS A 29 -22.35 -10.37 -1.42
CA CYS A 29 -22.86 -11.74 -1.49
C CYS A 29 -22.58 -12.50 -0.19
N ARG A 30 -21.32 -12.47 0.29
CA ARG A 30 -20.95 -13.18 1.52
C ARG A 30 -21.61 -12.61 2.77
N ALA A 31 -21.76 -11.29 2.86
CA ALA A 31 -22.47 -10.66 3.96
C ALA A 31 -23.94 -11.14 4.00
N ARG A 32 -24.60 -11.20 2.85
CA ARG A 32 -25.97 -11.73 2.74
C ARG A 32 -26.05 -13.22 3.11
N ASP A 33 -25.14 -14.03 2.61
CA ASP A 33 -25.16 -15.47 2.86
C ASP A 33 -24.91 -15.79 4.36
N ALA A 34 -24.08 -14.99 5.04
CA ALA A 34 -23.87 -15.09 6.48
C ALA A 34 -25.16 -14.81 7.28
N THR A 35 -25.93 -13.78 6.90
CA THR A 35 -27.21 -13.46 7.56
C THR A 35 -28.31 -14.49 7.29
N ALA A 36 -28.25 -15.20 6.16
CA ALA A 36 -29.25 -16.21 5.79
C ALA A 36 -29.03 -17.56 6.48
N ALA A 37 -27.78 -17.90 6.82
CA ALA A 37 -27.43 -19.16 7.47
C ALA A 37 -27.86 -19.20 8.95
N ASP A 38 -27.74 -18.09 9.68
CA ASP A 38 -28.24 -17.98 11.05
C ASP A 38 -28.55 -16.50 11.39
N PRO A 39 -29.83 -16.12 11.52
CA PRO A 39 -30.23 -14.75 11.87
C PRO A 39 -29.83 -14.33 13.29
N THR A 40 -29.46 -15.27 14.16
CA THR A 40 -29.13 -15.03 15.58
C THR A 40 -27.63 -14.88 15.83
N ILE A 41 -26.79 -15.33 14.88
CA ILE A 41 -25.34 -15.10 14.92
C ILE A 41 -25.07 -13.72 14.33
N HIS A 42 -24.41 -12.85 15.11
CA HIS A 42 -23.87 -11.60 14.59
C HIS A 42 -22.97 -11.94 13.40
N PRO A 43 -23.28 -11.49 12.16
CA PRO A 43 -22.55 -11.94 10.99
C PRO A 43 -21.10 -11.50 11.13
N SER A 44 -20.19 -12.46 11.33
CA SER A 44 -18.77 -12.19 11.28
C SER A 44 -18.47 -11.57 9.92
N SER A 45 -17.96 -10.35 9.93
CA SER A 45 -17.58 -9.63 8.71
C SER A 45 -16.72 -10.56 7.85
N PRO A 46 -17.06 -10.76 6.56
CA PRO A 46 -16.34 -11.70 5.73
C PRO A 46 -14.86 -11.28 5.65
N SER A 47 -13.95 -12.24 5.85
CA SER A 47 -12.51 -11.97 5.86
C SER A 47 -12.08 -11.28 4.57
N LEU A 48 -11.48 -10.09 4.69
CA LEU A 48 -11.01 -9.29 3.55
C LEU A 48 -10.07 -10.10 2.65
N MET A 49 -9.13 -10.82 3.27
CA MET A 49 -8.19 -11.70 2.58
C MET A 49 -8.92 -12.72 1.71
N SER A 50 -9.92 -13.41 2.29
CA SER A 50 -10.67 -14.43 1.59
C SER A 50 -11.55 -13.90 0.43
N ILE A 51 -11.91 -12.62 0.45
CA ILE A 51 -12.60 -11.94 -0.65
C ILE A 51 -11.60 -11.57 -1.75
N CYS A 52 -10.44 -11.04 -1.37
CA CYS A 52 -9.39 -10.67 -2.31
C CYS A 52 -8.85 -11.89 -3.07
N THR A 53 -8.56 -13.00 -2.39
CA THR A 53 -8.15 -14.25 -3.03
C THR A 53 -9.22 -14.77 -3.99
N LEU A 54 -10.51 -14.78 -3.59
CA LEU A 54 -11.60 -15.18 -4.47
C LEU A 54 -11.66 -14.33 -5.76
N VAL A 55 -11.50 -13.01 -5.65
CA VAL A 55 -11.50 -12.15 -6.84
C VAL A 55 -10.26 -12.36 -7.69
N ASN A 56 -9.09 -12.58 -7.07
CA ASN A 56 -7.86 -12.89 -7.78
C ASN A 56 -7.96 -14.19 -8.58
N ASP A 57 -8.55 -15.24 -7.99
CA ASP A 57 -8.77 -16.54 -8.64
C ASP A 57 -9.75 -16.47 -9.82
N VAL A 58 -10.75 -15.57 -9.74
CA VAL A 58 -11.79 -15.40 -10.77
C VAL A 58 -11.33 -14.48 -11.91
N VAL A 59 -10.36 -13.58 -11.67
CA VAL A 59 -9.82 -12.74 -12.75
C VAL A 59 -9.05 -13.65 -13.70
N PRO A 60 -9.53 -13.83 -14.95
CA PRO A 60 -8.93 -14.81 -15.84
C PRO A 60 -7.55 -14.33 -16.28
N TYR A 61 -6.51 -14.81 -15.62
CA TYR A 61 -5.16 -14.80 -16.14
C TYR A 61 -4.85 -16.21 -16.62
N GLN A 62 -5.11 -16.47 -17.90
CA GLN A 62 -4.81 -17.76 -18.50
C GLN A 62 -3.30 -18.03 -18.38
N ASN A 63 -2.95 -18.92 -17.45
CA ASN A 63 -1.66 -19.57 -17.20
C ASN A 63 -0.69 -19.56 -18.40
N GLY A 64 0.02 -18.44 -18.62
CA GLY A 64 1.12 -18.34 -19.57
C GLY A 64 0.76 -18.48 -21.05
N THR A 65 -0.51 -18.48 -21.43
CA THR A 65 -0.92 -18.57 -22.85
C THR A 65 -1.28 -17.23 -23.46
N TRP A 66 -1.28 -16.16 -22.67
CA TRP A 66 -1.75 -14.85 -23.09
C TRP A 66 -0.87 -13.69 -22.59
N PRO A 67 -0.38 -12.81 -23.48
CA PRO A 67 -0.41 -12.93 -24.94
C PRO A 67 0.64 -13.93 -25.43
N ALA A 68 0.39 -14.54 -26.58
CA ALA A 68 1.42 -15.28 -27.31
C ALA A 68 2.67 -14.40 -27.43
N GLU A 69 3.85 -14.93 -27.09
CA GLU A 69 5.09 -14.21 -27.33
C GLU A 69 5.10 -13.76 -28.80
N PRO A 70 5.42 -12.48 -29.08
CA PRO A 70 5.51 -12.02 -30.45
C PRO A 70 6.51 -12.92 -31.18
N LYS A 71 6.02 -13.65 -32.20
CA LYS A 71 6.90 -14.47 -33.04
C LYS A 71 8.02 -13.57 -33.55
N ARG A 72 9.28 -13.94 -33.24
CA ARG A 72 10.46 -13.14 -33.62
C ARG A 72 10.35 -12.72 -35.09
N GLY A 73 10.39 -11.41 -35.34
CA GLY A 73 10.32 -10.84 -36.69
C GLY A 73 8.97 -10.25 -37.10
N THR A 74 7.90 -10.40 -36.31
CA THR A 74 6.66 -9.63 -36.52
C THR A 74 6.69 -8.33 -35.75
N LYS A 75 6.28 -7.21 -36.39
CA LYS A 75 6.11 -5.91 -35.73
C LYS A 75 5.25 -6.15 -34.48
N ALA A 76 5.67 -5.63 -33.32
CA ALA A 76 4.98 -5.81 -32.05
C ALA A 76 3.48 -5.63 -32.25
N ASP A 77 2.73 -6.74 -32.19
CA ASP A 77 1.29 -6.71 -32.39
C ASP A 77 0.72 -5.82 -31.28
N LYS A 78 0.02 -4.76 -31.69
CA LYS A 78 -0.45 -3.75 -30.74
C LYS A 78 -1.57 -4.40 -29.96
N ARG A 79 -1.26 -4.84 -28.73
CA ARG A 79 -2.23 -5.45 -27.81
C ARG A 79 -3.54 -4.69 -27.84
N SER A 80 -4.66 -5.39 -28.01
CA SER A 80 -5.96 -4.73 -28.05
C SER A 80 -6.25 -4.07 -26.71
N ARG A 81 -7.07 -3.00 -26.70
CA ARG A 81 -7.39 -2.28 -25.47
C ARG A 81 -7.98 -3.21 -24.40
N GLY A 82 -8.79 -4.20 -24.81
CA GLY A 82 -9.36 -5.17 -23.89
C GLY A 82 -8.31 -6.04 -23.19
N GLU A 83 -7.23 -6.39 -23.90
CA GLU A 83 -6.12 -7.19 -23.38
C GLU A 83 -5.34 -6.43 -22.32
N GLN A 84 -5.04 -5.17 -22.61
CA GLN A 84 -4.34 -4.30 -21.68
C GLN A 84 -5.18 -4.10 -20.42
N ILE A 85 -6.50 -3.88 -20.55
CA ILE A 85 -7.40 -3.78 -19.40
C ILE A 85 -7.35 -5.06 -18.56
N LEU A 86 -7.42 -6.24 -19.18
CA LEU A 86 -7.40 -7.52 -18.46
C LEU A 86 -6.07 -7.75 -17.71
N GLU A 87 -4.94 -7.40 -18.32
CA GLU A 87 -3.62 -7.46 -17.66
C GLU A 87 -3.59 -6.58 -16.40
N TYR A 88 -4.14 -5.36 -16.48
CA TYR A 88 -4.26 -4.50 -15.32
C TYR A 88 -5.31 -4.99 -14.31
N GLU A 89 -6.39 -5.66 -14.74
CA GLU A 89 -7.36 -6.25 -13.80
C GLU A 89 -6.66 -7.28 -12.90
N TYR A 90 -5.81 -8.12 -13.49
CA TYR A 90 -5.02 -9.08 -12.74
C TYR A 90 -3.98 -8.43 -11.81
N ALA A 91 -3.27 -7.41 -12.32
CA ALA A 91 -2.30 -6.67 -11.51
C ALA A 91 -2.97 -5.97 -10.31
N TRP A 92 -4.15 -5.39 -10.49
CA TRP A 92 -4.93 -4.81 -9.40
C TRP A 92 -5.42 -5.87 -8.41
N ALA A 93 -5.90 -7.02 -8.87
CA ALA A 93 -6.33 -8.10 -7.99
C ALA A 93 -5.19 -8.60 -7.08
N LYS A 94 -3.99 -8.80 -7.65
CA LYS A 94 -2.76 -9.11 -6.88
C LYS A 94 -2.40 -8.03 -5.88
N TYR A 95 -2.51 -6.76 -6.27
CA TYR A 95 -2.25 -5.64 -5.36
C TYR A 95 -3.21 -5.68 -4.17
N PHE A 96 -4.51 -5.86 -4.39
CA PHE A 96 -5.49 -5.91 -3.30
C PHE A 96 -5.30 -7.11 -2.38
N GLU A 97 -4.94 -8.28 -2.93
CA GLU A 97 -4.58 -9.44 -2.11
C GLU A 97 -3.35 -9.17 -1.24
N ARG A 98 -2.29 -8.58 -1.81
CA ARG A 98 -1.10 -8.19 -1.02
C ARG A 98 -1.45 -7.16 0.06
N GLU A 99 -2.28 -6.17 -0.24
CA GLU A 99 -2.69 -5.17 0.76
C GLU A 99 -3.54 -5.80 1.87
N ALA A 100 -4.46 -6.71 1.53
CA ALA A 100 -5.24 -7.45 2.53
C ALA A 100 -4.33 -8.30 3.45
N ASP A 101 -3.36 -9.02 2.88
CA ASP A 101 -2.35 -9.75 3.63
C ASP A 101 -1.53 -8.83 4.56
N THR A 102 -1.14 -7.67 4.03
CA THR A 102 -0.39 -6.66 4.78
C THR A 102 -1.20 -6.16 5.97
N LEU A 103 -2.49 -5.89 5.80
CA LEU A 103 -3.38 -5.45 6.88
C LEU A 103 -3.53 -6.53 7.97
N VAL A 104 -3.69 -7.79 7.57
CA VAL A 104 -3.77 -8.91 8.53
C VAL A 104 -2.48 -9.03 9.34
N LYS A 105 -1.32 -8.97 8.67
CA LYS A 105 -0.01 -9.07 9.34
C LYS A 105 0.29 -7.86 10.21
N ARG A 106 -0.17 -6.66 9.82
CA ARG A 106 0.07 -5.41 10.53
C ARG A 106 -0.37 -5.48 11.99
N ALA A 107 -1.49 -6.15 12.27
CA ALA A 107 -1.99 -6.33 13.63
C ALA A 107 -0.96 -7.00 14.56
N GLY A 108 -0.16 -7.93 14.04
CA GLY A 108 0.90 -8.64 14.78
C GLY A 108 2.31 -8.08 14.59
N MET A 109 2.50 -6.99 13.83
CA MET A 109 3.83 -6.40 13.62
C MET A 109 4.27 -5.54 14.80
N SER A 110 5.57 -5.57 15.09
CA SER A 110 6.22 -4.61 16.01
C SER A 110 6.10 -3.18 15.48
N ARG A 111 6.26 -2.17 16.35
CA ARG A 111 6.28 -0.76 15.96
C ARG A 111 7.34 -0.47 14.89
N GLN A 112 8.56 -0.99 15.08
CA GLN A 112 9.66 -0.83 14.12
C GLN A 112 9.33 -1.44 12.74
N ASP A 113 8.69 -2.61 12.71
CA ASP A 113 8.29 -3.24 11.45
C ASP A 113 7.18 -2.45 10.74
N ARG A 114 6.24 -1.88 11.50
CA ARG A 114 5.20 -1.00 10.96
C ARG A 114 5.81 0.27 10.35
N GLU A 115 6.72 0.93 11.06
CA GLU A 115 7.42 2.11 10.57
C GLU A 115 8.24 1.81 9.30
N LYS A 116 8.94 0.67 9.26
CA LYS A 116 9.68 0.22 8.08
C LYS A 116 8.77 -0.07 6.89
N LEU A 117 7.61 -0.68 7.13
CA LEU A 117 6.60 -0.93 6.10
C LEU A 117 6.06 0.40 5.53
N GLU A 118 5.74 1.35 6.40
CA GLU A 118 5.27 2.68 5.98
C GLU A 118 6.32 3.47 5.21
N PHE A 119 7.57 3.43 5.67
CA PHE A 119 8.70 4.02 4.95
C PHE A 119 8.83 3.45 3.54
N ASN A 120 8.75 2.13 3.39
CA ASN A 120 8.81 1.48 2.09
C ASN A 120 7.64 1.89 1.17
N VAL A 121 6.44 2.06 1.72
CA VAL A 121 5.27 2.53 0.95
C VAL A 121 5.46 3.98 0.49
N ARG A 122 6.04 4.85 1.32
CA ARG A 122 6.35 6.24 0.92
C ARG A 122 7.46 6.29 -0.14
N LEU A 123 8.45 5.41 -0.04
CA LEU A 123 9.56 5.34 -1.00
C LEU A 123 9.12 4.83 -2.38
N LEU A 124 8.18 3.88 -2.40
CA LEU A 124 7.66 3.23 -3.61
C LEU A 124 6.13 3.32 -3.65
N PRO A 125 5.57 4.51 -3.94
CA PRO A 125 4.13 4.75 -3.81
C PRO A 125 3.30 4.06 -4.90
N VAL A 126 3.93 3.72 -6.03
CA VAL A 126 3.30 2.99 -7.12
C VAL A 126 3.36 1.48 -6.84
N PRO A 127 2.21 0.77 -6.84
CA PRO A 127 2.21 -0.68 -6.71
C PRO A 127 3.07 -1.37 -7.77
N LYS A 128 4.03 -2.17 -7.32
CA LYS A 128 4.95 -2.93 -8.20
C LYS A 128 4.20 -3.89 -9.14
N GLU A 129 3.03 -4.38 -8.72
CA GLU A 129 2.19 -5.29 -9.49
C GLU A 129 1.73 -4.65 -10.81
N LEU A 130 1.52 -3.33 -10.82
CA LEU A 130 1.01 -2.60 -11.98
C LEU A 130 2.08 -2.34 -13.05
N LYS A 131 3.36 -2.49 -12.73
CA LYS A 131 4.48 -2.23 -13.65
C LYS A 131 4.39 -0.87 -14.36
N ILE A 132 3.79 0.13 -13.72
CA ILE A 132 3.66 1.48 -14.26
C ILE A 132 5.01 2.17 -14.11
N VAL A 133 5.62 2.51 -15.25
CA VAL A 133 6.86 3.27 -15.28
C VAL A 133 6.51 4.75 -15.30
N ILE A 134 6.85 5.46 -14.22
CA ILE A 134 6.75 6.92 -14.20
C ILE A 134 7.97 7.48 -14.95
N PRO A 135 7.76 8.27 -16.02
CA PRO A 135 8.87 8.86 -16.77
C PRO A 135 9.71 9.76 -15.86
N ARG A 136 11.03 9.79 -16.09
CA ARG A 136 11.90 10.75 -15.42
C ARG A 136 11.56 12.15 -15.93
N GLY A 137 11.24 13.07 -15.02
CA GLY A 137 10.87 14.42 -15.38
C GLY A 137 10.27 15.19 -14.20
N PRO A 138 9.94 16.48 -14.39
CA PRO A 138 9.40 17.34 -13.34
C PRO A 138 8.06 16.82 -12.79
N ALA A 139 7.20 16.24 -13.65
CA ALA A 139 5.92 15.65 -13.25
C ALA A 139 6.05 14.37 -12.38
N ARG A 140 7.26 13.82 -12.22
CA ARG A 140 7.46 12.61 -11.40
C ARG A 140 7.11 12.85 -9.94
N TYR A 141 7.51 13.99 -9.40
CA TYR A 141 7.26 14.34 -8.00
C TYR A 141 5.75 14.48 -7.75
N GLU A 142 5.06 15.19 -8.62
CA GLU A 142 3.61 15.37 -8.56
C GLU A 142 2.87 14.02 -8.63
N LEU A 143 3.20 13.17 -9.60
CA LEU A 143 2.60 11.83 -9.70
C LEU A 143 2.87 10.98 -8.45
N HIS A 144 4.10 11.00 -7.91
CA HIS A 144 4.43 10.32 -6.66
C HIS A 144 3.54 10.82 -5.51
N GLN A 145 3.38 12.14 -5.39
CA GLN A 145 2.57 12.75 -4.34
C GLN A 145 1.09 12.36 -4.48
N MET A 146 0.53 12.40 -5.69
CA MET A 146 -0.83 11.93 -5.95
C MET A 146 -1.02 10.46 -5.55
N TRP A 147 -0.02 9.59 -5.78
CA TRP A 147 -0.08 8.19 -5.37
C TRP A 147 -0.07 8.05 -3.84
N ILE A 148 0.76 8.82 -3.14
CA ILE A 148 0.80 8.84 -1.67
C ILE A 148 -0.55 9.25 -1.10
N GLU A 149 -1.13 10.34 -1.60
CA GLU A 149 -2.43 10.85 -1.17
C GLU A 149 -3.56 9.86 -1.45
N TRP A 150 -3.54 9.25 -2.64
CA TRP A 150 -4.51 8.23 -3.00
C TRP A 150 -4.42 7.02 -2.06
N GLN A 151 -3.21 6.52 -1.75
CA GLN A 151 -3.02 5.40 -0.81
C GLN A 151 -3.49 5.77 0.60
N ALA A 152 -3.17 6.98 1.08
CA ALA A 152 -3.58 7.46 2.40
C ALA A 152 -5.11 7.46 2.55
N LYS A 153 -5.83 7.97 1.54
CA LYS A 153 -7.31 7.93 1.52
C LYS A 153 -7.87 6.52 1.58
N LYS A 154 -7.22 5.55 0.90
CA LYS A 154 -7.71 4.17 0.81
C LYS A 154 -7.52 3.37 2.10
N ARG A 155 -6.45 3.64 2.86
CA ARG A 155 -6.14 2.91 4.09
C ARG A 155 -6.91 3.43 5.32
N GLY A 156 -7.56 4.59 5.19
CA GLY A 156 -8.23 5.27 6.30
C GLY A 156 -7.25 5.96 7.24
N PRO A 157 -7.74 6.81 8.15
CA PRO A 157 -6.93 7.30 9.26
C PRO A 157 -6.37 6.10 10.00
N LEU A 158 -5.06 6.11 10.26
CA LEU A 158 -4.53 5.25 11.31
C LEU A 158 -5.13 5.82 12.59
N GLU A 159 -6.02 5.06 13.25
CA GLU A 159 -6.15 5.19 14.70
C GLU A 159 -4.77 4.83 15.24
N LEU A 160 -3.90 5.84 15.29
CA LEU A 160 -2.88 5.89 16.30
C LEU A 160 -3.72 5.96 17.56
N GLU A 161 -3.84 4.84 18.28
CA GLU A 161 -4.09 4.93 19.70
C GLU A 161 -3.02 5.91 20.18
N ASP A 162 -3.43 7.13 20.52
CA ASP A 162 -2.63 8.04 21.29
C ASP A 162 -2.35 7.27 22.58
N GLU A 163 -1.31 6.42 22.57
CA GLU A 163 -0.67 5.97 23.79
C GLU A 163 -0.27 7.27 24.45
N ASP A 164 -1.02 7.61 25.51
CA ASP A 164 -0.76 8.73 26.38
C ASP A 164 0.76 8.90 26.50
N ASP A 165 1.25 10.11 26.19
CA ASP A 165 2.57 10.56 26.60
C ASP A 165 2.62 10.36 28.12
N ASP A 166 3.01 9.16 28.55
CA ASP A 166 3.62 8.94 29.86
C ASP A 166 4.90 9.77 29.79
N GLU A 167 4.70 11.04 30.17
CA GLU A 167 5.66 12.08 30.41
C GLU A 167 6.81 11.45 31.18
N ALA A 168 7.78 10.93 30.44
CA ALA A 168 8.98 10.35 30.99
C ALA A 168 9.71 11.52 31.64
N ASP A 169 9.51 11.59 32.96
CA ASP A 169 10.20 12.44 33.93
C ASP A 169 11.70 12.31 33.65
N TRP A 170 12.20 13.19 32.78
CA TRP A 170 13.61 13.41 32.58
C TRP A 170 14.09 14.07 33.86
N VAL A 171 14.43 13.24 34.84
CA VAL A 171 15.16 13.66 36.02
C VAL A 171 16.40 14.39 35.51
N ASP A 172 16.42 15.70 35.77
CA ASP A 172 17.55 16.59 35.56
C ASP A 172 18.73 16.06 36.36
N VAL A 173 19.54 15.20 35.73
CA VAL A 173 20.83 14.79 36.28
C VAL A 173 21.75 15.99 36.09
N GLY A 174 21.73 16.88 37.08
CA GLY A 174 22.60 18.03 37.18
C GLY A 174 24.05 17.61 36.91
N VAL A 175 24.57 18.08 35.77
CA VAL A 175 25.99 18.03 35.47
C VAL A 175 26.64 19.10 36.34
N GLU A 176 27.14 18.69 37.51
CA GLU A 176 28.03 19.52 38.31
C GLU A 176 29.29 19.81 37.49
N ASN A 177 29.49 21.10 37.30
CA ASN A 177 30.45 21.72 36.41
C ASN A 177 31.75 21.93 37.18
N ASP A 178 32.63 20.93 37.23
CA ASP A 178 33.98 21.02 37.82
C ASP A 178 35.05 21.18 36.72
N GLU A 179 35.04 22.33 36.04
CA GLU A 179 36.21 22.82 35.30
C GLU A 179 36.51 24.27 35.68
N GLN A 180 36.89 24.46 36.94
CA GLN A 180 37.47 25.72 37.42
C GLN A 180 38.70 25.45 38.29
N ALA A 181 39.77 24.91 37.71
CA ALA A 181 41.13 25.06 38.26
C ALA A 181 42.19 24.64 37.24
N LEU A 182 42.88 25.63 36.67
CA LEU A 182 44.31 25.64 36.25
C LEU A 182 44.54 26.58 35.05
N LEU A 183 44.14 27.83 35.21
CA LEU A 183 44.93 28.95 34.71
C LEU A 183 45.86 29.34 35.86
N ASP A 184 47.12 28.90 35.77
CA ASP A 184 48.29 29.62 36.29
C ASP A 184 49.54 28.76 36.03
N SER A 185 50.15 28.95 34.87
CA SER A 185 51.60 28.84 34.65
C SER A 185 51.91 29.38 33.25
N ASN A 186 51.92 30.71 33.20
CA ASN A 186 52.66 31.49 32.23
C ASN A 186 54.16 31.26 32.44
N ASP A 187 54.95 31.56 31.40
CA ASP A 187 56.39 31.80 31.43
C ASP A 187 57.31 30.58 31.64
N GLU A 188 57.96 30.10 30.57
CA GLU A 188 59.36 30.45 30.34
C GLU A 188 59.93 29.82 29.05
N GLN A 189 60.73 30.65 28.36
CA GLN A 189 61.85 30.31 27.48
C GLN A 189 61.60 30.11 25.97
N ALA A 190 61.90 31.23 25.29
CA ALA A 190 62.61 31.39 24.02
C ALA A 190 63.58 30.26 23.62
#